data_AF-A0A0G1YUZ4-F1
#
_entry.id   AF-A0A0G1YUZ4-F1
#
_cell.length_a   1.000
_cell.length_b   1.000
_cell.length_c   1.000
_cell.angle_alpha   90.00
_cell.angle_beta   90.00
_cell.angle_gamma   90.00
#
_symmetry.space_group_name_H-M   'P 1'
#
loop_
_entity.id
_entity.type
_entity.pdbx_description
1 polymer ?
#
loop_
_entity_poly.entity_id
_entity_poly.type
_entity_poly.pdbx_seq_one_letter_code
_entity_poly.pdbx_strand_id
1 'polypeptide(L)'
;TEDELKQTGDEKGIENYIKTLQKQADEIKAKSGLSEEQLKQYEELVAKEKEINVQISNLEQDKKTIKSLGSDLISQIDGLKSTIEENEEYLNDADIKAKFKAEFKVVDSFAPGLKSANTNLVTAIDGKLKIHNAELVKIKADLTPLMAKVKLQSELQEKTDAIKKEQQKLNEIAIKRNNLKTKKVSYKKKSDGVIESYKQIVLKYEDLRNEFKKFESKFGEITLGVHISFNDDAFNSNVVKEYINKNDLKRVIVEAEWGDEFIYKYDPTKHLTNITTVFEGLVGGTINTVKNRQAKDAVAKLLENYFYLDFKIFYKNDSLDKMSPGKKGLVLLQLLINLSDGEWPILLDQPEDDLDNRSVYDDLVAFLKNKKLDKKSGVIIKNSVLNTYRVL
;
A
#
# COMPACT_ATOMS: atom_id res chain seq x y z
N THR A 1 11.75 -13.08 -11.98
CA THR A 1 12.31 -13.70 -10.75
C THR A 1 11.85 -15.13 -10.53
N GLU A 2 10.56 -15.44 -10.36
CA GLU A 2 10.11 -16.85 -10.23
C GLU A 2 10.20 -17.61 -11.56
N ASP A 3 9.82 -16.98 -12.67
CA ASP A 3 9.98 -17.59 -14.00
C ASP A 3 11.45 -17.71 -14.42
N GLU A 4 12.30 -16.77 -14.00
CA GLU A 4 13.75 -16.86 -14.20
C GLU A 4 14.36 -18.03 -13.39
N LEU A 5 13.88 -18.27 -12.17
CA LEU A 5 14.28 -19.43 -11.36
C LEU A 5 13.82 -20.75 -12.01
N LYS A 6 12.61 -20.79 -12.60
CA LYS A 6 12.14 -21.95 -13.38
C LYS A 6 12.98 -22.20 -14.64
N GLN A 7 13.46 -21.14 -15.30
CA GLN A 7 14.32 -21.24 -16.48
C GLN A 7 15.77 -21.64 -16.17
N THR A 8 16.25 -21.41 -14.96
CA THR A 8 17.67 -21.69 -14.60
C THR A 8 17.91 -23.20 -14.33
N GLY A 9 16.85 -24.01 -14.27
CA GLY A 9 16.89 -25.47 -14.10
C GLY A 9 16.54 -25.93 -12.69
N ASP A 10 16.09 -27.19 -12.54
CA ASP A 10 15.83 -27.79 -11.23
C ASP A 10 17.16 -27.98 -10.47
N GLU A 11 17.28 -27.33 -9.31
CA GLU A 11 18.45 -27.38 -8.44
C GLU A 11 18.89 -28.82 -8.14
N LYS A 12 17.93 -29.72 -7.88
CA LYS A 12 18.23 -31.15 -7.67
C LYS A 12 18.82 -31.81 -8.91
N GLY A 13 18.34 -31.42 -10.09
CA GLY A 13 18.89 -31.86 -11.37
C GLY A 13 20.33 -31.40 -11.56
N ILE A 14 20.62 -30.14 -11.27
CA ILE A 14 21.96 -29.57 -11.37
C ILE A 14 22.92 -30.25 -10.37
N GLU A 15 22.50 -30.45 -9.11
CA GLU A 15 23.29 -31.16 -8.10
C GLU A 15 23.63 -32.60 -8.51
N ASN A 16 22.65 -33.34 -9.05
CA ASN A 16 22.86 -34.70 -9.52
C ASN A 16 23.78 -34.76 -10.75
N TYR A 17 23.67 -33.79 -11.64
CA TYR A 17 24.56 -33.68 -12.79
C TYR A 17 26.00 -33.36 -12.38
N ILE A 18 26.20 -32.42 -11.43
CA ILE A 18 27.51 -32.15 -10.83
C ILE A 18 28.11 -33.42 -10.23
N LYS A 19 27.36 -34.19 -9.42
CA LYS A 19 27.83 -35.48 -8.87
C LYS A 19 28.27 -36.46 -9.94
N THR A 20 27.54 -36.52 -11.06
CA THR A 20 27.87 -37.39 -12.19
C THR A 20 29.18 -36.96 -12.86
N LEU A 21 29.35 -35.66 -13.11
CA LEU A 21 30.59 -35.10 -13.66
C LEU A 21 31.77 -35.29 -12.71
N GLN A 22 31.56 -35.13 -11.40
CA GLN A 22 32.58 -35.35 -10.36
C GLN A 22 33.12 -36.78 -10.44
N LYS A 23 32.22 -37.77 -10.48
CA LYS A 23 32.59 -39.18 -10.60
C LYS A 23 33.40 -39.46 -11.87
N GLN A 24 32.98 -38.91 -13.00
CA GLN A 24 33.70 -39.04 -14.27
C GLN A 24 35.10 -38.40 -14.22
N ALA A 25 35.21 -37.22 -13.59
CA ALA A 25 36.50 -36.56 -13.40
C ALA A 25 37.42 -37.40 -12.49
N ASP A 26 36.90 -37.99 -11.42
CA ASP A 26 37.66 -38.85 -10.51
C ASP A 26 38.14 -40.14 -11.19
N GLU A 27 37.33 -40.73 -12.08
CA GLU A 27 37.72 -41.88 -12.90
C GLU A 27 38.87 -41.55 -13.89
N ILE A 28 38.88 -40.34 -14.45
CA ILE A 28 39.98 -39.85 -15.31
C ILE A 28 41.24 -39.60 -14.49
N LYS A 29 41.11 -39.02 -13.29
CA LYS A 29 42.23 -38.81 -12.35
C LYS A 29 42.85 -40.13 -11.89
N ALA A 30 42.03 -41.14 -11.59
CA ALA A 30 42.52 -42.47 -11.17
C ALA A 30 43.32 -43.20 -12.26
N LYS A 31 43.06 -42.86 -13.54
CA LYS A 31 43.82 -43.36 -14.71
C LYS A 31 44.98 -42.44 -15.11
N SER A 32 45.21 -41.36 -14.36
CA SER A 32 46.29 -40.41 -14.62
C SER A 32 47.62 -40.91 -14.06
N GLY A 33 48.73 -40.40 -14.60
CA GLY A 33 50.07 -40.69 -14.08
C GLY A 33 50.50 -39.78 -12.92
N LEU A 34 49.55 -39.16 -12.20
CA LEU A 34 49.83 -38.26 -11.08
C LEU A 34 50.20 -39.07 -9.83
N SER A 35 51.14 -38.56 -9.02
CA SER A 35 51.41 -39.12 -7.69
C SER A 35 50.30 -38.75 -6.70
N GLU A 36 50.22 -39.46 -5.57
CA GLU A 36 49.27 -39.15 -4.49
C GLU A 36 49.40 -37.69 -4.00
N GLU A 37 50.63 -37.19 -3.78
CA GLU A 37 50.86 -35.77 -3.49
C GLU A 37 50.29 -34.81 -4.54
N GLN A 38 50.43 -35.14 -5.84
CA GLN A 38 49.98 -34.26 -6.92
C GLN A 38 48.47 -34.27 -7.09
N LEU A 39 47.83 -35.42 -6.86
CA LEU A 39 46.37 -35.53 -6.81
C LEU A 39 45.81 -34.69 -5.67
N LYS A 40 46.41 -34.80 -4.48
CA LYS A 40 46.01 -34.00 -3.32
C LYS A 40 46.17 -32.50 -3.58
N GLN A 41 47.31 -32.08 -4.12
CA GLN A 41 47.55 -30.68 -4.47
C GLN A 41 46.54 -30.16 -5.51
N TYR A 42 46.21 -30.97 -6.52
CA TYR A 42 45.21 -30.62 -7.52
C TYR A 42 43.82 -30.41 -6.89
N GLU A 43 43.39 -31.34 -6.04
CA GLU A 43 42.09 -31.26 -5.38
C GLU A 43 41.97 -30.06 -4.46
N GLU A 44 43.02 -29.75 -3.69
CA GLU A 44 43.08 -28.55 -2.85
C GLU A 44 42.98 -27.27 -3.68
N LEU A 45 43.69 -27.19 -4.81
CA LEU A 45 43.65 -26.03 -5.70
C LEU A 45 42.28 -25.85 -6.36
N VAL A 46 41.64 -26.93 -6.83
CA VAL A 46 40.28 -26.89 -7.40
C VAL A 46 39.25 -26.48 -6.35
N ALA A 47 39.34 -27.02 -5.13
CA ALA A 47 38.45 -26.62 -4.04
C ALA A 47 38.61 -25.14 -3.70
N LYS A 48 39.85 -24.65 -3.64
CA LYS A 48 40.15 -23.24 -3.38
C LYS A 48 39.70 -22.32 -4.52
N GLU A 49 39.87 -22.75 -5.78
CA GLU A 49 39.36 -22.03 -6.94
C GLU A 49 37.83 -21.89 -6.86
N LYS A 50 37.13 -22.96 -6.49
CA LYS A 50 35.67 -22.95 -6.29
C LYS A 50 35.27 -21.95 -5.22
N GLU A 51 35.92 -21.97 -4.06
CA GLU A 51 35.63 -21.04 -2.95
C GLU A 51 35.81 -19.58 -3.38
N ILE A 52 36.93 -19.25 -4.02
CA ILE A 52 37.22 -17.88 -4.46
C ILE A 52 36.22 -17.41 -5.52
N ASN A 53 35.83 -18.26 -6.46
CA ASN A 53 34.81 -17.90 -7.45
C ASN A 53 33.45 -17.58 -6.78
N VAL A 54 33.07 -18.33 -5.73
CA VAL A 54 31.86 -18.03 -4.94
C VAL A 54 32.00 -16.69 -4.22
N GLN A 55 33.15 -16.42 -3.59
CA GLN A 55 33.43 -15.14 -2.92
C GLN A 55 33.37 -13.96 -3.89
N ILE A 56 33.97 -14.09 -5.09
CA ILE A 56 33.91 -13.07 -6.14
C ILE A 56 32.47 -12.81 -6.56
N SER A 57 31.70 -13.86 -6.86
CA SER A 57 30.30 -13.76 -7.27
C SER A 57 29.43 -13.06 -6.21
N ASN A 58 29.66 -13.36 -4.93
CA ASN A 58 28.96 -12.69 -3.82
C ASN A 58 29.32 -11.21 -3.73
N LEU A 59 30.62 -10.87 -3.83
CA LEU A 59 31.09 -9.49 -3.79
C LEU A 59 30.56 -8.65 -4.97
N GLU A 60 30.48 -9.23 -6.17
CA GLU A 60 29.89 -8.57 -7.33
C GLU A 60 28.39 -8.28 -7.12
N GLN A 61 27.67 -9.22 -6.53
CA GLN A 61 26.26 -9.04 -6.18
C GLN A 61 26.08 -7.99 -5.07
N ASP A 62 26.94 -7.97 -4.06
CA ASP A 62 26.95 -6.94 -3.01
C ASP A 62 27.20 -5.55 -3.61
N LYS A 63 28.19 -5.44 -4.50
CA LYS A 63 28.50 -4.19 -5.22
C LYS A 63 27.30 -3.68 -6.00
N LYS A 64 26.59 -4.57 -6.71
CA LYS A 64 25.37 -4.23 -7.45
C LYS A 64 24.26 -3.73 -6.50
N THR A 65 24.08 -4.42 -5.38
CA THR A 65 23.08 -4.07 -4.36
C THR A 65 23.34 -2.69 -3.76
N ILE A 66 24.60 -2.41 -3.39
CA ILE A 66 25.01 -1.12 -2.82
C ILE A 66 24.82 0.01 -3.83
N LYS A 67 25.23 -0.19 -5.09
CA LYS A 67 25.01 0.81 -6.15
C LYS A 67 23.52 1.14 -6.35
N SER A 68 22.66 0.13 -6.39
CA SER A 68 21.21 0.31 -6.51
C SER A 68 20.63 1.07 -5.32
N LEU A 69 21.05 0.73 -4.09
CA LEU A 69 20.62 1.45 -2.90
C LEU A 69 21.04 2.92 -2.96
N GLY A 70 22.28 3.20 -3.39
CA GLY A 70 22.78 4.56 -3.55
C GLY A 70 21.95 5.38 -4.54
N SER A 71 21.59 4.82 -5.69
CA SER A 71 20.73 5.51 -6.66
C SER A 71 19.32 5.75 -6.11
N ASP A 72 18.72 4.75 -5.45
CA ASP A 72 17.35 4.83 -4.93
C ASP A 72 17.24 5.90 -3.84
N LEU A 73 18.21 5.95 -2.93
CA LEU A 73 18.23 6.94 -1.85
C LEU A 73 18.48 8.37 -2.37
N ILE A 74 19.30 8.53 -3.40
CA ILE A 74 19.46 9.85 -4.05
C ILE A 74 18.15 10.30 -4.68
N SER A 75 17.44 9.40 -5.39
CA SER A 75 16.13 9.73 -5.95
C SER A 75 15.10 10.10 -4.87
N GLN A 76 15.13 9.46 -3.70
CA GLN A 76 14.27 9.84 -2.58
C GLN A 76 14.62 11.21 -2.00
N ILE A 77 15.91 11.53 -1.89
CA ILE A 77 16.36 12.87 -1.48
C ILE A 77 15.87 13.92 -2.48
N ASP A 78 15.95 13.65 -3.78
CA ASP A 78 15.44 14.56 -4.81
C ASP A 78 13.91 14.73 -4.70
N GLY A 79 13.16 13.65 -4.43
CA GLY A 79 11.72 13.74 -4.18
C GLY A 79 11.35 14.53 -2.92
N LEU A 80 12.16 14.44 -1.85
CA LEU A 80 12.00 15.27 -0.66
C LEU A 80 12.20 16.75 -0.98
N LYS A 81 13.20 17.09 -1.81
CA LYS A 81 13.42 18.46 -2.26
C LYS A 81 12.23 19.00 -3.05
N SER A 82 11.71 18.22 -4.00
CA SER A 82 10.51 18.62 -4.76
C SER A 82 9.31 18.83 -3.84
N THR A 83 9.10 17.95 -2.85
CA THR A 83 8.01 18.11 -1.87
C THR A 83 8.16 19.40 -1.06
N ILE A 84 9.39 19.75 -0.66
CA ILE A 84 9.68 21.00 0.07
C ILE A 84 9.37 22.20 -0.83
N GLU A 85 9.81 22.18 -2.08
CA GLU A 85 9.58 23.25 -3.06
C GLU A 85 8.08 23.44 -3.33
N GLU A 86 7.32 22.36 -3.54
CA GLU A 86 5.86 22.40 -3.70
C GLU A 86 5.17 22.98 -2.46
N ASN A 87 5.62 22.64 -1.26
CA ASN A 87 5.02 23.16 -0.04
C ASN A 87 5.37 24.62 0.26
N GLU A 88 6.53 25.10 -0.22
CA GLU A 88 6.90 26.52 -0.19
C GLU A 88 5.85 27.37 -0.94
N GLU A 89 5.24 26.84 -2.01
CA GLU A 89 4.25 27.55 -2.81
C GLU A 89 2.95 27.85 -2.05
N TYR A 90 2.53 26.96 -1.13
CA TYR A 90 1.33 27.15 -0.30
C TYR A 90 1.50 28.17 0.83
N LEU A 91 2.74 28.57 1.13
CA LEU A 91 2.99 29.65 2.08
C LEU A 91 2.56 30.98 1.46
N ASN A 92 2.09 31.92 2.27
CA ASN A 92 1.58 33.21 1.78
C ASN A 92 2.47 34.39 2.17
N ASP A 93 3.18 34.28 3.29
CA ASP A 93 4.07 35.33 3.79
C ASP A 93 5.49 35.18 3.23
N ALA A 94 6.07 36.27 2.71
CA ALA A 94 7.35 36.26 2.01
C ALA A 94 8.56 36.00 2.95
N ASP A 95 8.52 36.53 4.17
CA ASP A 95 9.59 36.34 5.15
C ASP A 95 9.57 34.90 5.69
N ILE A 96 8.36 34.35 5.90
CA ILE A 96 8.18 32.94 6.25
C ILE A 96 8.65 32.02 5.13
N LYS A 97 8.36 32.34 3.84
CA LYS A 97 8.92 31.58 2.70
C LYS A 97 10.45 31.58 2.70
N ALA A 98 11.06 32.76 2.86
CA ALA A 98 12.52 32.88 2.89
C ALA A 98 13.14 32.07 4.05
N LYS A 99 12.52 32.13 5.23
CA LYS A 99 12.95 31.35 6.40
C LYS A 99 12.76 29.86 6.19
N PHE A 100 11.61 29.44 5.67
CA PHE A 100 11.31 28.05 5.33
C PHE A 100 12.38 27.47 4.39
N LYS A 101 12.68 28.17 3.30
CA LYS A 101 13.71 27.77 2.34
C LYS A 101 15.10 27.67 2.99
N ALA A 102 15.45 28.59 3.87
CA ALA A 102 16.73 28.57 4.57
C ALA A 102 16.85 27.37 5.53
N GLU A 103 15.82 27.07 6.31
CA GLU A 103 15.81 25.97 7.27
C GLU A 103 15.79 24.59 6.56
N PHE A 104 15.01 24.45 5.49
CA PHE A 104 14.89 23.19 4.76
C PHE A 104 16.06 22.86 3.80
N LYS A 105 16.98 23.81 3.56
CA LYS A 105 18.25 23.54 2.86
C LYS A 105 19.11 22.44 3.51
N VAL A 106 18.82 22.06 4.76
CA VAL A 106 19.46 20.90 5.41
C VAL A 106 19.39 19.63 4.55
N VAL A 107 18.34 19.47 3.73
CA VAL A 107 18.20 18.31 2.83
C VAL A 107 19.32 18.22 1.78
N ASP A 108 19.87 19.35 1.34
CA ASP A 108 21.00 19.38 0.39
C ASP A 108 22.26 18.73 0.98
N SER A 109 22.40 18.75 2.30
CA SER A 109 23.57 18.19 3.00
C SER A 109 23.58 16.65 3.03
N PHE A 110 22.44 15.99 2.79
CA PHE A 110 22.33 14.53 2.89
C PHE A 110 22.96 13.82 1.69
N ALA A 111 22.80 14.36 0.48
CA ALA A 111 23.26 13.71 -0.74
C ALA A 111 24.79 13.53 -0.80
N PRO A 112 25.64 14.50 -0.43
CA PRO A 112 27.09 14.33 -0.40
C PRO A 112 27.55 13.23 0.56
N GLY A 113 27.01 13.21 1.79
CA GLY A 113 27.35 12.20 2.80
C GLY A 113 27.00 10.79 2.33
N LEU A 114 25.83 10.63 1.72
CA LEU A 114 25.38 9.37 1.14
C LEU A 114 26.25 8.93 -0.05
N LYS A 115 26.58 9.83 -0.97
CA LYS A 115 27.50 9.54 -2.10
C LYS A 115 28.87 9.07 -1.60
N SER A 116 29.39 9.72 -0.56
CA SER A 116 30.65 9.34 0.09
C SER A 116 30.57 7.95 0.71
N ALA A 117 29.53 7.67 1.52
CA ALA A 117 29.31 6.35 2.11
C ALA A 117 29.22 5.23 1.06
N ASN A 118 28.45 5.46 -0.01
CA ASN A 118 28.32 4.53 -1.13
C ASN A 118 29.66 4.28 -1.84
N THR A 119 30.43 5.34 -2.10
CA THR A 119 31.76 5.26 -2.72
C THR A 119 32.74 4.48 -1.85
N ASN A 120 32.75 4.72 -0.54
CA ASN A 120 33.63 4.02 0.40
C ASN A 120 33.35 2.51 0.42
N LEU A 121 32.07 2.11 0.46
CA LEU A 121 31.68 0.71 0.42
C LEU A 121 32.03 0.03 -0.90
N VAL A 122 31.76 0.69 -2.03
CA VAL A 122 32.14 0.19 -3.36
C VAL A 122 33.65 0.01 -3.47
N THR A 123 34.42 0.97 -2.96
CA THR A 123 35.89 0.90 -2.96
C THR A 123 36.41 -0.25 -2.09
N ALA A 124 35.80 -0.49 -0.93
CA ALA A 124 36.16 -1.61 -0.06
C ALA A 124 35.89 -2.97 -0.74
N ILE A 125 34.77 -3.10 -1.45
CA ILE A 125 34.46 -4.30 -2.24
C ILE A 125 35.45 -4.47 -3.39
N ASP A 126 35.78 -3.39 -4.10
CA ASP A 126 36.75 -3.43 -5.19
C ASP A 126 38.16 -3.83 -4.73
N GLY A 127 38.55 -3.42 -3.52
CA GLY A 127 39.77 -3.90 -2.87
C GLY A 127 39.75 -5.42 -2.66
N LYS A 128 38.66 -5.98 -2.12
CA LYS A 128 38.51 -7.43 -1.92
C LYS A 128 38.47 -8.19 -3.24
N LEU A 129 37.73 -7.69 -4.23
CA LEU A 129 37.68 -8.28 -5.56
C LEU A 129 39.07 -8.33 -6.20
N LYS A 130 39.88 -7.28 -6.05
CA LYS A 130 41.25 -7.25 -6.57
C LYS A 130 42.13 -8.34 -5.93
N ILE A 131 42.01 -8.56 -4.61
CA ILE A 131 42.76 -9.59 -3.89
C ILE A 131 42.35 -10.99 -4.39
N HIS A 132 41.05 -11.28 -4.41
CA HIS A 132 40.54 -12.59 -4.84
C HIS A 132 40.85 -12.89 -6.31
N ASN A 133 40.74 -11.90 -7.20
CA ASN A 133 41.12 -12.08 -8.60
C ASN A 133 42.61 -12.35 -8.76
N ALA A 134 43.48 -11.70 -7.99
CA ALA A 134 44.92 -11.97 -8.01
C ALA A 134 45.23 -13.39 -7.50
N GLU A 135 44.53 -13.85 -6.47
CA GLU A 135 44.67 -15.22 -5.95
C GLU A 135 44.15 -16.27 -6.95
N LEU A 136 43.04 -15.99 -7.63
CA LEU A 136 42.50 -16.84 -8.69
C LEU A 136 43.49 -17.01 -9.85
N VAL A 137 44.20 -15.95 -10.23
CA VAL A 137 45.25 -16.01 -11.26
C VAL A 137 46.40 -16.94 -10.83
N LYS A 138 46.83 -16.88 -9.56
CA LYS A 138 47.87 -17.78 -9.03
C LYS A 138 47.42 -19.23 -9.04
N ILE A 139 46.21 -19.53 -8.55
CA ILE A 139 45.67 -20.89 -8.54
C ILE A 139 45.58 -21.48 -9.95
N LYS A 140 45.15 -20.69 -10.93
CA LYS A 140 45.13 -21.13 -12.34
C LYS A 140 46.53 -21.43 -12.89
N ALA A 141 47.52 -20.63 -12.50
CA ALA A 141 48.92 -20.87 -12.87
C ALA A 141 49.43 -22.20 -12.27
N ASP A 142 49.10 -22.48 -11.01
CA ASP A 142 49.51 -23.71 -10.30
C ASP A 142 48.77 -24.96 -10.79
N LEU A 143 47.52 -24.83 -11.24
CA LEU A 143 46.75 -25.94 -11.84
C LEU A 143 47.27 -26.35 -13.23
N THR A 144 47.77 -25.39 -14.02
CA THR A 144 48.24 -25.63 -15.39
C THR A 144 49.25 -26.79 -15.52
N PRO A 145 50.35 -26.85 -14.75
CA PRO A 145 51.33 -27.94 -14.84
C PRO A 145 50.80 -29.29 -14.33
N LEU A 146 49.84 -29.30 -13.39
CA LEU A 146 49.21 -30.53 -12.90
C LEU A 146 48.31 -31.15 -13.98
N MET A 147 47.58 -30.31 -14.72
CA MET A 147 46.72 -30.75 -15.82
C MET A 147 47.53 -31.30 -17.00
N ALA A 148 48.72 -30.74 -17.28
CA ALA A 148 49.59 -31.19 -18.37
C ALA A 148 50.09 -32.65 -18.24
N LYS A 149 50.05 -33.22 -17.02
CA LYS A 149 50.49 -34.59 -16.74
C LYS A 149 49.41 -35.66 -16.95
N VAL A 150 48.17 -35.25 -17.19
CA VAL A 150 47.04 -36.16 -17.35
C VAL A 150 46.97 -36.58 -18.82
N LYS A 151 47.06 -37.89 -19.13
CA LYS A 151 46.97 -38.42 -20.51
C LYS A 151 45.69 -37.98 -21.24
N LEU A 152 44.59 -37.81 -20.51
CA LEU A 152 43.29 -37.32 -20.98
C LEU A 152 43.03 -35.88 -20.48
N GLN A 153 44.04 -35.02 -20.56
CA GLN A 153 43.97 -33.63 -20.07
C GLN A 153 42.75 -32.87 -20.63
N SER A 154 42.46 -33.02 -21.92
CA SER A 154 41.35 -32.32 -22.58
C SER A 154 39.99 -32.75 -22.00
N GLU A 155 39.77 -34.05 -21.79
CA GLU A 155 38.53 -34.54 -21.18
C GLU A 155 38.40 -34.12 -19.72
N LEU A 156 39.49 -34.17 -18.94
CA LEU A 156 39.47 -33.71 -17.55
C LEU A 156 39.17 -32.21 -17.46
N GLN A 157 39.75 -31.41 -18.35
CA GLN A 157 39.50 -29.98 -18.45
C GLN A 157 38.02 -29.71 -18.77
N GLU A 158 37.46 -30.38 -19.79
CA GLU A 158 36.04 -30.24 -20.15
C GLU A 158 35.10 -30.58 -19.00
N LYS A 159 35.36 -31.67 -18.26
CA LYS A 159 34.54 -32.06 -17.10
C LYS A 159 34.66 -31.05 -15.97
N THR A 160 35.87 -30.56 -15.69
CA THR A 160 36.12 -29.57 -14.64
C THR A 160 35.45 -28.23 -14.96
N ASP A 161 35.53 -27.79 -16.22
CA ASP A 161 34.87 -26.57 -16.70
C ASP A 161 33.33 -26.72 -16.66
N ALA A 162 32.80 -27.89 -17.00
CA ALA A 162 31.38 -28.19 -16.88
C ALA A 162 30.92 -28.15 -15.41
N ILE A 163 31.66 -28.78 -14.48
CA ILE A 163 31.37 -28.71 -13.04
C ILE A 163 31.36 -27.26 -12.56
N LYS A 164 32.36 -26.47 -12.97
CA LYS A 164 32.46 -25.06 -12.59
C LYS A 164 31.26 -24.25 -13.08
N LYS A 165 30.85 -24.45 -14.33
CA LYS A 165 29.68 -23.77 -14.92
C LYS A 165 28.39 -24.13 -14.19
N GLU A 166 28.18 -25.39 -13.86
CA GLU A 166 27.00 -25.83 -13.12
C GLU A 166 27.01 -25.33 -11.66
N GLN A 167 28.19 -25.28 -11.02
CA GLN A 167 28.34 -24.72 -9.68
C GLN A 167 28.06 -23.21 -9.63
N GLN A 168 28.46 -22.47 -10.67
CA GLN A 168 28.10 -21.06 -10.82
C GLN A 168 26.59 -20.88 -10.91
N LYS A 169 25.89 -21.71 -11.69
CA LYS A 169 24.41 -21.69 -11.73
C LYS A 169 23.78 -21.93 -10.36
N LEU A 170 24.29 -22.88 -9.57
CA LEU A 170 23.79 -23.11 -8.21
C LEU A 170 23.97 -21.88 -7.31
N ASN A 171 25.12 -21.21 -7.39
CA ASN A 171 25.34 -19.98 -6.63
C ASN A 171 24.38 -18.87 -7.05
N GLU A 172 24.17 -18.69 -8.36
CA GLU A 172 23.20 -17.73 -8.89
C GLU A 172 21.77 -18.04 -8.43
N ILE A 173 21.36 -19.32 -8.41
CA ILE A 173 20.06 -19.75 -7.89
C ILE A 173 19.93 -19.39 -6.41
N ALA A 174 20.95 -19.67 -5.59
CA ALA A 174 20.95 -19.35 -4.17
C ALA A 174 20.79 -17.84 -3.93
N ILE A 175 21.56 -17.01 -4.66
CA ILE A 175 21.46 -15.56 -4.63
C ILE A 175 20.05 -15.10 -5.04
N LYS A 176 19.53 -15.59 -6.16
CA LYS A 176 18.19 -15.23 -6.68
C LYS A 176 17.09 -15.62 -5.70
N ARG A 177 17.18 -16.78 -5.03
CA ARG A 177 16.21 -17.20 -4.01
C ARG A 177 16.24 -16.32 -2.77
N ASN A 178 17.42 -15.98 -2.28
CA ASN A 178 17.53 -15.10 -1.12
C ASN A 178 16.96 -13.70 -1.46
N ASN A 179 17.29 -13.19 -2.64
CA ASN A 179 16.71 -11.94 -3.15
C ASN A 179 15.18 -12.01 -3.27
N LEU A 180 14.63 -13.12 -3.77
CA LEU A 180 13.18 -13.31 -3.85
C LEU A 180 12.53 -13.35 -2.47
N LYS A 181 13.13 -14.05 -1.50
CA LYS A 181 12.65 -14.12 -0.11
C LYS A 181 12.58 -12.72 0.50
N THR A 182 13.66 -11.95 0.40
CA THR A 182 13.71 -10.57 0.92
C THR A 182 12.72 -9.65 0.20
N LYS A 183 12.59 -9.76 -1.12
CA LYS A 183 11.57 -9.03 -1.89
C LYS A 183 10.16 -9.37 -1.42
N LYS A 184 9.81 -10.65 -1.22
CA LYS A 184 8.49 -11.07 -0.71
C LYS A 184 8.17 -10.43 0.64
N VAL A 185 9.13 -10.41 1.57
CA VAL A 185 8.96 -9.72 2.87
C VAL A 185 8.74 -8.22 2.69
N SER A 186 9.51 -7.56 1.81
CA SER A 186 9.33 -6.14 1.50
C SER A 186 7.96 -5.86 0.88
N TYR A 187 7.50 -6.69 -0.06
CA TYR A 187 6.18 -6.57 -0.66
C TYR A 187 5.07 -6.74 0.37
N LYS A 188 5.19 -7.72 1.29
CA LYS A 188 4.22 -7.90 2.37
C LYS A 188 4.12 -6.66 3.25
N LYS A 189 5.24 -6.07 3.67
CA LYS A 189 5.24 -4.80 4.43
C LYS A 189 4.54 -3.66 3.70
N LYS A 190 4.77 -3.51 2.38
CA LYS A 190 4.08 -2.49 1.57
C LYS A 190 2.57 -2.77 1.48
N SER A 191 2.20 -4.04 1.28
CA SER A 191 0.83 -4.53 1.27
C SER A 191 0.10 -4.19 2.57
N ASP A 192 0.74 -4.45 3.71
CA ASP A 192 0.20 -4.14 5.04
C ASP A 192 0.05 -2.62 5.24
N GLY A 193 0.99 -1.81 4.75
CA GLY A 193 0.90 -0.35 4.78
C GLY A 193 -0.26 0.23 3.97
N VAL A 194 -0.61 -0.40 2.84
CA VAL A 194 -1.79 -0.02 2.04
C VAL A 194 -3.09 -0.30 2.81
N ILE A 195 -3.19 -1.48 3.44
CA ILE A 195 -4.35 -1.82 4.27
C ILE A 195 -4.45 -0.92 5.50
N GLU A 196 -3.33 -0.60 6.14
CA GLU A 196 -3.33 0.35 7.25
C GLU A 196 -3.81 1.74 6.79
N SER A 197 -3.40 2.20 5.60
CA SER A 197 -3.90 3.46 5.03
C SER A 197 -5.42 3.42 4.81
N TYR A 198 -5.96 2.30 4.34
CA TYR A 198 -7.42 2.12 4.19
C TYR A 198 -8.13 2.13 5.55
N LYS A 199 -7.56 1.48 6.57
CA LYS A 199 -8.08 1.51 7.95
C LYS A 199 -8.13 2.93 8.50
N GLN A 200 -7.13 3.76 8.19
CA GLN A 200 -7.13 5.18 8.59
C GLN A 200 -8.30 5.96 7.95
N ILE A 201 -8.77 5.60 6.75
CA ILE A 201 -9.97 6.21 6.17
C ILE A 201 -11.18 5.91 7.06
N VAL A 202 -11.38 4.66 7.46
CA VAL A 202 -12.49 4.26 8.35
C VAL A 202 -12.42 5.01 9.68
N LEU A 203 -11.24 5.11 10.28
CA LEU A 203 -11.02 5.85 11.53
C LEU A 203 -11.35 7.35 11.37
N LYS A 204 -10.95 7.98 10.27
CA LYS A 204 -11.30 9.38 10.00
C LYS A 204 -12.81 9.61 9.90
N TYR A 205 -13.56 8.66 9.36
CA TYR A 205 -15.03 8.74 9.35
C TYR A 205 -15.62 8.62 10.76
N GLU A 206 -15.06 7.78 11.62
CA GLU A 206 -15.44 7.72 13.05
C GLU A 206 -15.10 9.01 13.80
N ASP A 207 -13.92 9.58 13.58
CA ASP A 207 -13.54 10.87 14.15
C ASP A 207 -14.50 11.97 13.71
N LEU A 208 -14.78 12.06 12.40
CA LEU A 208 -15.69 13.04 11.84
C LEU A 208 -17.11 12.86 12.40
N ARG A 209 -17.59 11.60 12.48
CA ARG A 209 -18.88 11.28 13.11
C ARG A 209 -18.92 11.75 14.57
N ASN A 210 -17.87 11.50 15.34
CA ASN A 210 -17.80 11.90 16.75
C ASN A 210 -17.76 13.43 16.92
N GLU A 211 -17.10 14.16 16.01
CA GLU A 211 -17.15 15.62 15.98
C GLU A 211 -18.57 16.13 15.70
N PHE A 212 -19.27 15.56 14.72
CA PHE A 212 -20.65 15.96 14.40
C PHE A 212 -21.67 15.53 15.48
N LYS A 213 -21.42 14.44 16.21
CA LYS A 213 -22.25 14.05 17.36
C LYS A 213 -22.32 15.11 18.45
N LYS A 214 -21.31 15.98 18.57
CA LYS A 214 -21.37 17.14 19.49
C LYS A 214 -22.52 18.10 19.17
N PHE A 215 -23.11 17.99 17.99
CA PHE A 215 -24.23 18.81 17.52
C PHE A 215 -25.58 18.06 17.58
N GLU A 216 -25.60 16.80 18.04
CA GLU A 216 -26.78 15.92 18.02
C GLU A 216 -28.01 16.56 18.67
N SER A 217 -27.83 17.32 19.76
CA SER A 217 -28.93 17.97 20.49
C SER A 217 -28.86 19.51 20.49
N LYS A 218 -28.16 20.12 19.51
CA LYS A 218 -28.05 21.60 19.45
C LYS A 218 -29.27 22.29 18.86
N PHE A 219 -30.25 21.55 18.35
CA PHE A 219 -31.39 22.07 17.60
C PHE A 219 -32.72 21.99 18.37
N GLY A 220 -32.67 22.04 19.71
CA GLY A 220 -33.87 21.99 20.56
C GLY A 220 -34.52 20.61 20.54
N GLU A 221 -35.76 20.52 20.10
CA GLU A 221 -36.52 19.25 19.97
C GLU A 221 -36.09 18.41 18.75
N ILE A 222 -35.20 18.95 17.92
CA ILE A 222 -34.64 18.26 16.75
C ILE A 222 -33.34 17.58 17.16
N THR A 223 -33.25 16.28 16.86
CA THR A 223 -32.05 15.47 17.07
C THR A 223 -31.40 15.12 15.73
N LEU A 224 -30.09 15.32 15.65
CA LEU A 224 -29.27 14.96 14.48
C LEU A 224 -28.55 13.63 14.72
N GLY A 225 -29.09 12.54 14.19
CA GLY A 225 -28.44 11.24 14.17
C GLY A 225 -27.33 11.20 13.12
N VAL A 226 -26.09 10.97 13.54
CA VAL A 226 -24.93 10.89 12.64
C VAL A 226 -24.46 9.44 12.54
N HIS A 227 -24.56 8.88 11.36
CA HIS A 227 -24.18 7.50 11.06
C HIS A 227 -23.09 7.46 9.99
N ILE A 228 -22.21 6.47 10.08
CA ILE A 228 -21.32 6.14 8.96
C ILE A 228 -22.07 5.13 8.12
N SER A 229 -22.19 5.44 6.84
CA SER A 229 -22.82 4.57 5.85
C SER A 229 -21.85 4.27 4.72
N PHE A 230 -22.19 3.25 3.95
CA PHE A 230 -21.38 2.73 2.86
C PHE A 230 -22.25 2.57 1.63
N ASN A 231 -21.74 2.99 0.47
CA ASN A 231 -22.47 2.89 -0.79
C ASN A 231 -22.36 1.48 -1.37
N ASP A 232 -23.17 0.56 -0.85
CA ASP A 232 -23.22 -0.85 -1.28
C ASP A 232 -23.48 -0.98 -2.78
N ASP A 233 -24.39 -0.17 -3.35
CA ASP A 233 -24.72 -0.22 -4.77
C ASP A 233 -23.53 0.15 -5.65
N ALA A 234 -22.82 1.23 -5.32
CA ALA A 234 -21.62 1.65 -6.03
C ALA A 234 -20.48 0.62 -5.88
N PHE A 235 -20.30 0.05 -4.70
CA PHE A 235 -19.26 -0.97 -4.48
C PHE A 235 -19.56 -2.26 -5.27
N ASN A 236 -20.80 -2.74 -5.24
CA ASN A 236 -21.19 -3.94 -5.98
C ASN A 236 -21.09 -3.75 -7.49
N SER A 237 -21.54 -2.60 -8.00
CA SER A 237 -21.48 -2.30 -9.44
C SER A 237 -20.05 -2.05 -9.91
N ASN A 238 -19.28 -1.22 -9.22
CA ASN A 238 -17.96 -0.77 -9.70
C ASN A 238 -16.80 -1.70 -9.31
N VAL A 239 -16.97 -2.57 -8.32
CA VAL A 239 -15.91 -3.45 -7.82
C VAL A 239 -16.26 -4.92 -8.01
N VAL A 240 -17.32 -5.38 -7.33
CA VAL A 240 -17.67 -6.81 -7.27
C VAL A 240 -17.98 -7.35 -8.66
N LYS A 241 -18.85 -6.67 -9.42
CA LYS A 241 -19.28 -7.10 -10.75
C LYS A 241 -18.20 -6.90 -11.82
N GLU A 242 -17.48 -5.78 -11.77
CA GLU A 242 -16.58 -5.35 -12.84
C GLU A 242 -15.16 -5.91 -12.74
N TYR A 243 -14.68 -6.22 -11.53
CA TYR A 243 -13.26 -6.52 -11.31
C TYR A 243 -12.99 -7.87 -10.69
N ILE A 244 -13.89 -8.43 -9.86
CA ILE A 244 -13.56 -9.59 -9.03
C ILE A 244 -14.38 -10.82 -9.44
N ASN A 245 -13.73 -12.00 -9.47
CA ASN A 245 -14.44 -13.24 -9.70
C ASN A 245 -15.39 -13.56 -8.53
N LYS A 246 -16.70 -13.59 -8.82
CA LYS A 246 -17.76 -13.83 -7.83
C LYS A 246 -17.65 -15.18 -7.10
N ASN A 247 -17.14 -16.23 -7.75
CA ASN A 247 -17.02 -17.56 -7.13
C ASN A 247 -15.87 -17.57 -6.11
N ASP A 248 -14.77 -16.89 -6.42
CA ASP A 248 -13.67 -16.73 -5.48
C ASP A 248 -14.09 -15.85 -4.29
N LEU A 249 -14.88 -14.78 -4.53
CA LEU A 249 -15.44 -13.96 -3.44
C LEU A 249 -16.34 -14.78 -2.50
N LYS A 250 -17.26 -15.59 -3.03
CA LYS A 250 -18.12 -16.47 -2.23
C LYS A 250 -17.32 -17.45 -1.37
N ARG A 251 -16.18 -17.96 -1.87
CA ARG A 251 -15.32 -18.87 -1.11
C ARG A 251 -14.63 -18.18 0.06
N VAL A 252 -14.34 -16.89 -0.08
CA VAL A 252 -13.52 -16.13 0.88
C VAL A 252 -14.37 -15.37 1.90
N ILE A 253 -15.56 -14.89 1.50
CA ILE A 253 -16.52 -14.22 2.38
C ILE A 253 -17.68 -15.17 2.65
N VAL A 254 -17.58 -15.90 3.78
CA VAL A 254 -18.44 -17.06 4.13
C VAL A 254 -19.91 -16.69 4.39
N GLU A 255 -20.19 -15.42 4.71
CA GLU A 255 -21.54 -14.94 5.05
C GLU A 255 -22.37 -14.49 3.85
N ALA A 256 -21.89 -14.73 2.63
CA ALA A 256 -22.69 -14.47 1.44
C ALA A 256 -23.89 -15.42 1.39
N GLU A 257 -25.09 -14.85 1.22
CA GLU A 257 -26.32 -15.62 1.01
C GLU A 257 -26.11 -16.63 -0.13
N TRP A 258 -26.57 -17.87 0.08
CA TRP A 258 -26.52 -18.93 -0.91
C TRP A 258 -27.52 -18.63 -2.02
N GLY A 259 -27.07 -17.96 -3.08
CA GLY A 259 -27.82 -17.68 -4.31
C GLY A 259 -26.88 -17.58 -5.53
N ASP A 260 -27.41 -17.37 -6.74
CA ASP A 260 -26.62 -17.35 -7.98
C ASP A 260 -25.69 -16.13 -8.13
N GLU A 261 -25.95 -15.04 -7.40
CA GLU A 261 -25.18 -13.80 -7.42
C GLU A 261 -24.61 -13.46 -6.04
N PHE A 262 -23.31 -13.14 -5.98
CA PHE A 262 -22.70 -12.61 -4.77
C PHE A 262 -22.97 -11.11 -4.70
N ILE A 263 -23.53 -10.64 -3.59
CA ILE A 263 -23.73 -9.23 -3.31
C ILE A 263 -23.03 -8.93 -1.99
N TYR A 264 -22.10 -7.99 -2.02
CA TYR A 264 -21.47 -7.47 -0.82
C TYR A 264 -22.47 -6.60 -0.06
N LYS A 265 -22.65 -6.85 1.24
CA LYS A 265 -23.41 -5.99 2.15
C LYS A 265 -22.47 -5.46 3.21
N TYR A 266 -22.47 -4.15 3.42
CA TYR A 266 -21.63 -3.53 4.43
C TYR A 266 -22.04 -3.95 5.85
N ASP A 267 -21.08 -4.53 6.58
CA ASP A 267 -21.16 -4.79 8.01
C ASP A 267 -19.96 -4.11 8.68
N PRO A 268 -20.15 -3.06 9.49
CA PRO A 268 -19.05 -2.32 10.13
C PRO A 268 -18.08 -3.21 10.91
N THR A 269 -18.57 -4.31 11.49
CA THR A 269 -17.76 -5.20 12.34
C THR A 269 -16.87 -6.14 11.53
N LYS A 270 -17.22 -6.39 10.26
CA LYS A 270 -16.54 -7.36 9.39
C LYS A 270 -15.90 -6.72 8.17
N HIS A 271 -16.30 -5.49 7.83
CA HIS A 271 -15.89 -4.83 6.60
C HIS A 271 -14.38 -4.81 6.43
N LEU A 272 -13.64 -4.34 7.43
CA LEU A 272 -12.19 -4.25 7.36
C LEU A 272 -11.53 -5.62 7.14
N THR A 273 -12.01 -6.65 7.84
CA THR A 273 -11.53 -8.02 7.68
C THR A 273 -11.82 -8.53 6.27
N ASN A 274 -13.06 -8.38 5.79
CA ASN A 274 -13.48 -8.82 4.46
C ASN A 274 -12.65 -8.14 3.36
N ILE A 275 -12.49 -6.81 3.41
CA ILE A 275 -11.68 -6.06 2.44
C ILE A 275 -10.21 -6.48 2.50
N THR A 276 -9.66 -6.69 3.69
CA THR A 276 -8.28 -7.18 3.86
C THR A 276 -8.10 -8.55 3.22
N THR A 277 -9.02 -9.49 3.47
CA THR A 277 -8.94 -10.84 2.89
C THR A 277 -9.07 -10.81 1.36
N VAL A 278 -9.96 -9.98 0.82
CA VAL A 278 -10.10 -9.81 -0.64
C VAL A 278 -8.85 -9.20 -1.25
N PHE A 279 -8.28 -8.17 -0.62
CA PHE A 279 -7.04 -7.55 -1.04
C PHE A 279 -5.87 -8.54 -1.05
N GLU A 280 -5.67 -9.27 0.06
CA GLU A 280 -4.61 -10.28 0.16
C GLU A 280 -4.82 -11.41 -0.86
N GLY A 281 -6.07 -11.79 -1.12
CA GLY A 281 -6.38 -12.80 -2.13
C GLY A 281 -6.11 -12.34 -3.55
N LEU A 282 -6.42 -11.09 -3.89
CA LEU A 282 -6.11 -10.50 -5.20
C LEU A 282 -4.60 -10.33 -5.40
N VAL A 283 -3.88 -9.86 -4.39
CA VAL A 283 -2.41 -9.69 -4.44
C VAL A 283 -1.69 -11.04 -4.44
N GLY A 284 -2.19 -12.02 -3.67
CA GLY A 284 -1.64 -13.37 -3.56
C GLY A 284 -2.05 -14.31 -4.70
N GLY A 285 -2.99 -13.91 -5.55
CA GLY A 285 -3.49 -14.71 -6.67
C GLY A 285 -4.43 -15.86 -6.28
N THR A 286 -4.95 -15.88 -5.04
CA THR A 286 -5.98 -16.84 -4.62
C THR A 286 -7.39 -16.37 -4.99
N ILE A 287 -7.56 -15.10 -5.34
CA ILE A 287 -8.79 -14.53 -5.91
C ILE A 287 -8.45 -14.02 -7.31
N ASN A 288 -9.17 -14.51 -8.31
CA ASN A 288 -8.98 -14.07 -9.69
C ASN A 288 -9.80 -12.82 -9.98
N THR A 289 -9.32 -12.02 -10.93
CA THR A 289 -10.10 -10.93 -11.51
C THR A 289 -11.06 -11.46 -12.59
N VAL A 290 -12.03 -10.63 -12.98
CA VAL A 290 -12.82 -10.85 -14.19
C VAL A 290 -11.89 -10.81 -15.42
N LYS A 291 -12.27 -11.49 -16.52
CA LYS A 291 -11.49 -11.54 -17.76
C LYS A 291 -11.07 -10.13 -18.20
N ASN A 292 -9.82 -10.01 -18.67
CA ASN A 292 -9.21 -8.77 -19.16
C ASN A 292 -9.01 -7.65 -18.12
N ARG A 293 -9.08 -7.94 -16.81
CA ARG A 293 -8.78 -6.98 -15.73
C ARG A 293 -7.47 -7.35 -15.02
N GLN A 294 -6.68 -6.36 -14.62
CA GLN A 294 -5.47 -6.58 -13.82
C GLN A 294 -5.77 -6.51 -12.32
N ALA A 295 -5.08 -7.33 -11.52
CA ALA A 295 -5.23 -7.33 -10.06
C ALA A 295 -4.97 -5.95 -9.43
N LYS A 296 -4.02 -5.18 -9.99
CA LYS A 296 -3.72 -3.81 -9.53
C LYS A 296 -4.95 -2.89 -9.63
N ASP A 297 -5.73 -3.01 -10.71
CA ASP A 297 -6.88 -2.14 -10.96
C ASP A 297 -8.04 -2.55 -10.05
N ALA A 298 -8.21 -3.87 -9.85
CA ALA A 298 -9.17 -4.41 -8.89
C ALA A 298 -8.88 -3.96 -7.46
N VAL A 299 -7.62 -4.00 -7.04
CA VAL A 299 -7.17 -3.50 -5.73
C VAL A 299 -7.39 -2.00 -5.59
N ALA A 300 -7.08 -1.21 -6.63
CA ALA A 300 -7.33 0.24 -6.60
C ALA A 300 -8.83 0.53 -6.40
N LYS A 301 -9.70 -0.15 -7.15
CA LYS A 301 -11.16 -0.02 -7.03
C LYS A 301 -11.71 -0.52 -5.70
N LEU A 302 -11.17 -1.61 -5.17
CA LEU A 302 -11.53 -2.18 -3.87
C LEU A 302 -11.32 -1.18 -2.73
N LEU A 303 -10.24 -0.39 -2.80
CA LEU A 303 -9.82 0.54 -1.75
C LEU A 303 -10.25 1.99 -1.99
N GLU A 304 -11.07 2.26 -3.01
CA GLU A 304 -11.71 3.55 -3.19
C GLU A 304 -12.62 3.89 -2.00
N ASN A 305 -12.90 5.17 -1.82
CA ASN A 305 -13.73 5.64 -0.72
C ASN A 305 -15.21 5.53 -1.08
N TYR A 306 -15.90 4.56 -0.48
CA TYR A 306 -17.36 4.37 -0.59
C TYR A 306 -18.10 4.78 0.69
N PHE A 307 -17.40 5.33 1.68
CA PHE A 307 -17.98 5.78 2.93
C PHE A 307 -18.56 7.18 2.79
N TYR A 308 -19.63 7.43 3.53
CA TYR A 308 -20.19 8.76 3.69
C TYR A 308 -20.82 8.90 5.07
N LEU A 309 -20.98 10.15 5.52
CA LEU A 309 -21.78 10.44 6.69
C LEU A 309 -23.25 10.53 6.27
N ASP A 310 -24.07 9.70 6.89
CA ASP A 310 -25.51 9.69 6.77
C ASP A 310 -26.11 10.45 7.95
N PHE A 311 -26.68 11.62 7.66
CA PHE A 311 -27.32 12.49 8.63
C PHE A 311 -28.82 12.23 8.64
N LYS A 312 -29.31 11.70 9.76
CA LYS A 312 -30.74 11.42 9.99
C LYS A 312 -31.31 12.45 10.94
N ILE A 313 -32.39 13.10 10.52
CA ILE A 313 -33.07 14.12 11.31
C ILE A 313 -34.25 13.47 12.01
N PHE A 314 -34.35 13.68 13.32
CA PHE A 314 -35.47 13.25 14.14
C PHE A 314 -36.14 14.44 14.82
N TYR A 315 -37.47 14.43 14.90
CA TYR A 315 -38.26 15.42 15.63
C TYR A 315 -39.32 14.71 16.47
N LYS A 316 -39.29 14.91 17.79
CA LYS A 316 -40.18 14.21 18.75
C LYS A 316 -40.21 12.68 18.54
N ASN A 317 -39.03 12.07 18.33
CA ASN A 317 -38.80 10.65 18.02
C ASN A 317 -39.29 10.14 16.65
N ASP A 318 -39.91 10.98 15.82
CA ASP A 318 -40.21 10.62 14.44
C ASP A 318 -39.01 10.92 13.54
N SER A 319 -38.69 10.01 12.63
CA SER A 319 -37.67 10.23 11.59
C SER A 319 -38.24 11.08 10.46
N LEU A 320 -37.44 12.02 9.93
CA LEU A 320 -37.89 13.00 8.94
C LEU A 320 -38.56 12.34 7.73
N ASP A 321 -38.04 11.23 7.22
CA ASP A 321 -38.59 10.48 6.08
C ASP A 321 -40.04 10.00 6.29
N LYS A 322 -40.42 9.70 7.53
CA LYS A 322 -41.75 9.20 7.91
C LYS A 322 -42.77 10.30 8.22
N MET A 323 -42.35 11.56 8.23
CA MET A 323 -43.22 12.69 8.54
C MET A 323 -44.11 13.09 7.35
N SER A 324 -45.28 13.67 7.64
CA SER A 324 -46.13 14.30 6.62
C SER A 324 -45.45 15.52 5.99
N PRO A 325 -45.83 15.94 4.77
CA PRO A 325 -45.22 17.08 4.09
C PRO A 325 -45.14 18.35 4.94
N GLY A 326 -46.23 18.75 5.62
CA GLY A 326 -46.24 19.94 6.47
C GLY A 326 -45.40 19.80 7.74
N LYS A 327 -45.34 18.61 8.36
CA LYS A 327 -44.44 18.35 9.50
C LYS A 327 -42.97 18.37 9.07
N LYS A 328 -42.65 17.88 7.87
CA LYS A 328 -41.30 18.02 7.27
C LYS A 328 -40.95 19.49 7.05
N GLY A 329 -41.88 20.28 6.50
CA GLY A 329 -41.73 21.72 6.29
C GLY A 329 -41.39 22.45 7.59
N LEU A 330 -42.12 22.17 8.67
CA LEU A 330 -41.85 22.73 10.00
C LEU A 330 -40.44 22.39 10.49
N VAL A 331 -40.03 21.11 10.46
CA VAL A 331 -38.73 20.68 10.97
C VAL A 331 -37.58 21.30 10.17
N LEU A 332 -37.70 21.38 8.84
CA LEU A 332 -36.72 22.05 7.99
C LEU A 332 -36.63 23.55 8.29
N LEU A 333 -37.77 24.21 8.49
CA LEU A 333 -37.81 25.62 8.87
C LEU A 333 -37.12 25.87 10.22
N GLN A 334 -37.40 25.04 11.22
CA GLN A 334 -36.74 25.11 12.53
C GLN A 334 -35.22 24.91 12.41
N LEU A 335 -34.76 23.97 11.58
CA LEU A 335 -33.33 23.76 11.31
C LEU A 335 -32.68 24.99 10.65
N LEU A 336 -33.30 25.56 9.61
CA LEU A 336 -32.79 26.76 8.94
C LEU A 336 -32.67 27.95 9.90
N ILE A 337 -33.67 28.15 10.76
CA ILE A 337 -33.65 29.22 11.76
C ILE A 337 -32.56 28.99 12.81
N ASN A 338 -32.36 27.74 13.25
CA ASN A 338 -31.32 27.39 14.22
C ASN A 338 -29.90 27.48 13.65
N LEU A 339 -29.70 27.21 12.35
CA LEU A 339 -28.41 27.33 11.67
C LEU A 339 -28.06 28.79 11.29
N SER A 340 -29.05 29.68 11.31
CA SER A 340 -28.87 31.09 11.00
C SER A 340 -28.32 31.84 12.22
N ASP A 341 -27.00 32.04 12.26
CA ASP A 341 -26.30 32.85 13.28
C ASP A 341 -26.23 34.35 12.93
N GLY A 342 -26.87 34.78 11.84
CA GLY A 342 -26.82 36.17 11.38
C GLY A 342 -27.56 37.15 12.30
N GLU A 343 -27.01 38.35 12.47
CA GLU A 343 -27.68 39.48 13.15
C GLU A 343 -28.88 40.03 12.36
N TRP A 344 -29.14 39.54 11.15
CA TRP A 344 -30.21 40.02 10.30
C TRP A 344 -31.57 39.38 10.65
N PRO A 345 -32.65 40.17 10.70
CA PRO A 345 -33.98 39.65 10.99
C PRO A 345 -34.42 38.64 9.91
N ILE A 346 -35.00 37.53 10.34
CA ILE A 346 -35.57 36.51 9.44
C ILE A 346 -36.99 36.95 9.09
N LEU A 347 -37.28 37.12 7.79
CA LEU A 347 -38.63 37.39 7.29
C LEU A 347 -39.27 36.09 6.81
N LEU A 348 -40.41 35.72 7.40
CA LEU A 348 -41.21 34.56 7.01
C LEU A 348 -42.55 35.08 6.48
N ASP A 349 -42.84 34.87 5.19
CA ASP A 349 -44.15 35.20 4.60
C ASP A 349 -44.97 33.91 4.50
N GLN A 350 -46.13 33.90 5.15
CA GLN A 350 -47.12 32.83 5.20
C GLN A 350 -46.56 31.44 5.52
N PRO A 351 -45.76 31.27 6.60
CA PRO A 351 -45.21 29.96 6.94
C PRO A 351 -46.28 28.91 7.32
N GLU A 352 -47.54 29.34 7.50
CA GLU A 352 -48.70 28.48 7.79
C GLU A 352 -49.32 27.78 6.59
N ASP A 353 -49.16 28.29 5.36
CA ASP A 353 -49.94 27.84 4.19
C ASP A 353 -49.61 26.40 3.78
N ASP A 354 -48.40 25.94 4.10
CA ASP A 354 -47.90 24.58 3.83
C ASP A 354 -47.99 23.63 5.05
N LEU A 355 -48.65 24.03 6.16
CA LEU A 355 -48.76 23.21 7.38
C LEU A 355 -50.05 22.38 7.42
N ASP A 356 -49.89 21.06 7.55
CA ASP A 356 -50.97 20.08 7.39
C ASP A 356 -52.10 20.15 8.45
N ASN A 357 -51.83 20.67 9.66
CA ASN A 357 -52.84 20.74 10.74
C ASN A 357 -52.52 21.79 11.83
N ARG A 358 -53.52 22.08 12.68
CA ARG A 358 -53.42 23.07 13.78
C ARG A 358 -52.29 22.78 14.77
N SER A 359 -51.98 21.51 15.04
CA SER A 359 -50.90 21.14 15.98
C SER A 359 -49.53 21.53 15.44
N VAL A 360 -49.30 21.43 14.12
CA VAL A 360 -48.04 21.83 13.48
C VAL A 360 -47.88 23.36 13.51
N TYR A 361 -48.98 24.09 13.35
CA TYR A 361 -49.00 25.55 13.52
C TYR A 361 -48.67 25.97 14.97
N ASP A 362 -49.27 25.32 15.96
CA ASP A 362 -49.01 25.61 17.37
C ASP A 362 -47.54 25.35 17.75
N ASP A 363 -46.95 24.26 17.22
CA ASP A 363 -45.53 23.94 17.39
C ASP A 363 -44.62 25.02 16.76
N LEU A 364 -44.97 25.54 15.57
CA LEU A 364 -44.23 26.65 14.94
C LEU A 364 -44.29 27.93 15.79
N VAL A 365 -45.48 28.30 16.25
CA VAL A 365 -45.67 29.51 17.06
C VAL A 365 -44.90 29.41 18.37
N ALA A 366 -44.91 28.25 19.02
CA ALA A 366 -44.15 27.99 20.24
C ALA A 366 -42.64 28.11 19.99
N PHE A 367 -42.13 27.51 18.93
CA PHE A 367 -40.71 27.59 18.56
C PHE A 367 -40.26 29.03 18.29
N LEU A 368 -41.01 29.79 17.50
CA LEU A 368 -40.66 31.18 17.15
C LEU A 368 -40.69 32.10 18.38
N LYS A 369 -41.64 31.92 19.30
CA LYS A 369 -41.68 32.65 20.57
C LYS A 369 -40.46 32.37 21.45
N ASN A 370 -39.99 31.13 21.49
CA ASN A 370 -38.81 30.76 22.27
C ASN A 370 -37.54 31.34 21.63
N LYS A 371 -37.40 31.27 20.30
CA LYS A 371 -36.23 31.80 19.59
C LYS A 371 -36.06 33.32 19.67
N LYS A 372 -37.15 34.06 19.83
CA LYS A 372 -37.12 35.50 20.14
C LYS A 372 -36.28 35.83 21.37
N LEU A 373 -36.30 34.98 22.41
CA LEU A 373 -35.56 35.22 23.64
C LEU A 373 -34.04 35.06 23.45
N ASP A 374 -33.62 34.27 22.46
CA ASP A 374 -32.22 33.94 22.20
C ASP A 374 -31.53 34.91 21.20
N LYS A 375 -32.29 35.57 20.31
CA LYS A 375 -31.75 36.49 19.29
C LYS A 375 -31.94 37.96 19.67
N LYS A 376 -30.90 38.78 19.49
CA LYS A 376 -30.98 40.26 19.65
C LYS A 376 -31.79 40.95 18.55
N SER A 377 -31.88 40.35 17.37
CA SER A 377 -32.66 40.80 16.22
C SER A 377 -33.88 39.89 16.00
N GLY A 378 -35.08 40.47 16.00
CA GLY A 378 -36.36 39.74 16.00
C GLY A 378 -36.68 39.00 14.70
N VAL A 379 -37.68 38.12 14.76
CA VAL A 379 -38.26 37.41 13.61
C VAL A 379 -39.49 38.19 13.13
N ILE A 380 -39.56 38.48 11.83
CA ILE A 380 -40.70 39.17 11.22
C ILE A 380 -41.54 38.13 10.49
N ILE A 381 -42.80 37.97 10.89
CA ILE A 381 -43.74 37.08 10.21
C ILE A 381 -44.81 37.91 9.53
N LYS A 382 -45.06 37.62 8.24
CA LYS A 382 -46.22 38.09 7.49
C LYS A 382 -47.16 36.89 7.33
N ASN A 383 -48.43 37.04 7.70
CA ASN A 383 -49.40 35.96 7.75
C ASN A 383 -50.72 36.44 7.12
N SER A 384 -51.37 35.58 6.33
CA SER A 384 -52.59 35.90 5.58
C SER A 384 -53.82 36.18 6.45
N VAL A 385 -53.86 35.58 7.64
CA VAL A 385 -54.99 35.63 8.59
C VAL A 385 -54.94 36.88 9.49
N LEU A 386 -53.77 37.53 9.62
CA LEU A 386 -53.58 38.61 10.59
C LEU A 386 -53.36 40.01 10.01
N ASN A 387 -53.08 40.20 8.73
CA ASN A 387 -52.84 41.55 8.13
C ASN A 387 -51.91 42.45 8.98
N THR A 388 -50.97 41.85 9.73
CA THR A 388 -50.17 42.53 10.74
C THR A 388 -48.73 42.03 10.65
N TYR A 389 -47.78 42.95 10.47
CA TYR A 389 -46.36 42.67 10.72
C TYR A 389 -46.18 42.50 12.22
N ARG A 390 -46.01 41.27 12.70
CA ARG A 390 -45.54 41.05 14.07
C ARG A 390 -44.04 40.85 14.04
N VAL A 391 -43.33 41.79 14.65
CA VAL A 391 -41.97 41.53 15.14
C VAL A 391 -42.14 40.62 16.36
N LEU A 392 -41.94 39.32 16.14
CA LEU A 392 -41.74 38.36 17.22
C LEU A 392 -40.27 38.44 17.58
#